data_AF-A0A4Q1CBR3-F1
#
_entry.id   AF-A0A4Q1CBR3-F1
#
_cell.length_a   1.000
_cell.length_b   1.000
_cell.length_c   1.000
_cell.angle_alpha   90.00
_cell.angle_beta   90.00
_cell.angle_gamma   90.00
#
_symmetry.space_group_name_H-M   'P 1'
#
loop_
_entity.id
_entity.type
_entity.pdbx_description
1 polymer ?
#
loop_
_entity_poly.entity_id
_entity_poly.type
_entity_poly.pdbx_seq_one_letter_code
_entity_poly.pdbx_strand_id
1 'polypeptide(L)'
;MKLPRLACVALSLGLGATAGCMKERSDVVFRPTNKEYPREVQVVDGKAHEVVLLKPATVEEAAGIYADFSKKEVRVPRALIEQPLADHGESRVAPDGVTNFMEFVLPLSRIEIVRLNGDAAEFRTCAIPFGRIVAKTPPRATPEQVAAAKAAMDLDRFWQLIETARIGSGQEADGFRLAIALQTELGKLRAEEILGFQFHLNERMAECSRWDLWAVAYIVNGGASDDGFGYFCGWLISQGRAYHEAALKGPVRAADRAVRHQQNENEQIFYSAMQAYQAKTGAAMPQVPYSGPTSPIGKPWKEEDLPKLYPELTKRFNSGS
;
A
#
# COMPACT_ATOMS: atom_id res chain seq x y z
N MET A 1 -6.77 18.86 -44.16
CA MET A 1 -5.71 19.18 -45.14
C MET A 1 -4.48 19.65 -44.37
N LYS A 2 -3.36 18.94 -44.54
CA LYS A 2 -1.95 19.32 -44.27
C LYS A 2 -1.53 19.68 -42.83
N LEU A 3 -0.82 18.73 -42.21
CA LEU A 3 0.47 19.00 -41.55
C LEU A 3 1.51 19.46 -42.60
N PRO A 4 2.50 20.27 -42.18
CA PRO A 4 3.91 19.80 -42.16
C PRO A 4 4.60 20.24 -40.84
N ARG A 5 5.45 19.47 -40.13
CA ARG A 5 6.72 18.71 -40.36
C ARG A 5 8.01 19.54 -40.52
N LEU A 6 8.87 19.43 -39.47
CA LEU A 6 10.36 19.38 -39.43
C LEU A 6 11.14 20.68 -39.74
N ALA A 7 12.30 21.03 -39.16
CA ALA A 7 13.20 20.46 -38.15
C ALA A 7 14.25 21.55 -37.72
N CYS A 8 14.89 21.32 -36.56
CA CYS A 8 16.24 21.71 -36.08
C CYS A 8 16.96 22.98 -36.61
N VAL A 9 17.55 23.77 -35.70
CA VAL A 9 19.00 23.79 -35.39
C VAL A 9 19.22 24.44 -34.00
N ALA A 10 20.00 23.76 -33.16
CA ALA A 10 20.49 24.23 -31.87
C ALA A 10 21.63 25.25 -32.03
N LEU A 11 21.75 26.23 -31.13
CA LEU A 11 23.05 26.61 -30.58
C LEU A 11 22.91 27.39 -29.27
N SER A 12 23.73 26.93 -28.33
CA SER A 12 23.85 27.20 -26.90
C SER A 12 23.91 28.68 -26.52
N LEU A 13 23.39 29.02 -25.32
CA LEU A 13 24.04 29.91 -24.35
C LEU A 13 23.26 29.91 -23.00
N GLY A 14 23.96 29.58 -21.92
CA GLY A 14 23.83 30.22 -20.60
C GLY A 14 22.55 30.05 -19.77
N LEU A 15 22.68 29.30 -18.65
CA LEU A 15 21.94 29.38 -17.38
C LEU A 15 20.49 29.92 -17.41
N GLY A 16 19.53 29.04 -17.16
CA GLY A 16 18.16 29.42 -16.84
C GLY A 16 17.30 28.22 -16.44
N ALA A 17 16.66 28.32 -15.28
CA ALA A 17 15.87 27.34 -14.55
C ALA A 17 14.85 26.49 -15.34
N THR A 18 14.53 25.35 -14.70
CA THR A 18 13.37 24.44 -14.88
C THR A 18 13.43 23.38 -15.99
N ALA A 19 13.95 22.22 -15.62
CA ALA A 19 13.57 20.94 -16.23
C ALA A 19 13.39 19.92 -15.09
N GLY A 20 12.17 19.41 -14.95
CA GLY A 20 11.82 18.37 -13.99
C GLY A 20 12.65 17.12 -14.22
N CYS A 21 13.33 16.67 -13.17
CA CYS A 21 13.99 15.38 -13.15
C CYS A 21 12.92 14.29 -12.96
N MET A 22 12.24 13.91 -14.05
CA MET A 22 11.53 12.63 -14.14
C MET A 22 12.59 11.52 -14.16
N LYS A 23 12.94 10.98 -12.99
CA LYS A 23 13.58 9.67 -12.92
C LYS A 23 12.55 8.61 -13.32
N GLU A 24 12.93 7.76 -14.25
CA GLU A 24 12.07 6.74 -14.87
C GLU A 24 11.36 5.88 -13.82
N ARG A 25 10.02 5.89 -13.83
CA ARG A 25 9.20 4.87 -13.18
C ARG A 25 9.43 3.56 -13.93
N SER A 26 9.83 2.50 -13.25
CA SER A 26 10.01 1.16 -13.84
C SER A 26 8.66 0.46 -14.11
N ASP A 27 7.73 1.18 -14.73
CA ASP A 27 6.42 0.67 -15.12
C ASP A 27 6.53 0.02 -16.51
N VAL A 28 5.79 -1.04 -16.73
CA VAL A 28 5.53 -1.58 -18.06
C VAL A 28 4.26 -0.94 -18.59
N VAL A 29 4.33 -0.46 -19.84
CA VAL A 29 3.27 0.33 -20.47
C VAL A 29 2.59 -0.49 -21.54
N PHE A 30 1.27 -0.64 -21.41
CA PHE A 30 0.39 -1.31 -22.36
C PHE A 30 -0.41 -0.27 -23.14
N ARG A 31 -0.42 -0.41 -24.47
CA ARG A 31 -1.16 0.47 -25.38
C ARG A 31 -2.29 -0.33 -26.05
N PRO A 32 -3.42 0.31 -26.40
CA PRO A 32 -4.48 -0.34 -27.15
C PRO A 32 -3.95 -0.88 -28.48
N THR A 33 -4.29 -2.14 -28.77
CA THR A 33 -3.86 -2.91 -29.95
C THR A 33 -4.98 -3.14 -30.96
N ASN A 34 -6.23 -2.78 -30.62
CA ASN A 34 -7.44 -3.06 -31.42
C ASN A 34 -7.66 -4.55 -31.68
N LYS A 35 -7.18 -5.41 -30.79
CA LYS A 35 -7.48 -6.84 -30.82
C LYS A 35 -8.99 -7.06 -30.75
N GLU A 36 -9.51 -7.96 -31.58
CA GLU A 36 -10.89 -8.41 -31.51
C GLU A 36 -11.02 -9.54 -30.48
N TYR A 37 -12.10 -9.51 -29.71
CA TYR A 37 -12.40 -10.49 -28.68
C TYR A 37 -13.72 -11.20 -29.00
N PRO A 38 -13.80 -12.53 -28.78
CA PRO A 38 -15.01 -13.29 -29.03
C PRO A 38 -16.15 -12.81 -28.13
N ARG A 39 -17.34 -12.71 -28.71
CA ARG A 39 -18.55 -12.24 -28.02
C ARG A 39 -19.54 -13.38 -27.84
N GLU A 40 -20.18 -13.42 -26.68
CA GLU A 40 -21.19 -14.39 -26.32
C GLU A 40 -22.46 -13.66 -25.87
N VAL A 41 -23.62 -14.28 -26.05
CA VAL A 41 -24.89 -13.73 -25.57
C VAL A 41 -25.23 -14.38 -24.22
N GLN A 42 -25.28 -13.57 -23.16
CA GLN A 42 -25.77 -14.00 -21.85
C GLN A 42 -27.13 -13.39 -21.54
N VAL A 43 -28.02 -14.18 -20.94
CA VAL A 43 -29.32 -13.70 -20.48
C VAL A 43 -29.24 -13.34 -19.00
N VAL A 44 -29.40 -12.05 -18.69
CA VAL A 44 -29.43 -11.51 -17.33
C VAL A 44 -30.78 -10.82 -17.13
N ASP A 45 -31.52 -11.19 -16.08
CA ASP A 45 -32.86 -10.67 -15.78
C ASP A 45 -33.84 -10.75 -16.99
N GLY A 46 -33.74 -11.82 -17.78
CA GLY A 46 -34.59 -12.04 -18.96
C GLY A 46 -34.22 -11.20 -20.19
N LYS A 47 -33.11 -10.44 -20.15
CA LYS A 47 -32.60 -9.66 -21.29
C LYS A 47 -31.31 -10.27 -21.83
N ALA A 48 -31.20 -10.34 -23.14
CA ALA A 48 -29.99 -10.77 -23.83
C ALA A 48 -28.96 -9.63 -23.83
N HIS A 49 -27.76 -9.91 -23.33
CA HIS A 49 -26.61 -9.02 -23.32
C HIS A 49 -25.47 -9.69 -24.08
N GLU A 50 -24.91 -8.96 -25.04
CA GLU A 50 -23.66 -9.37 -25.67
C GLU A 50 -22.50 -9.05 -24.72
N VAL A 51 -21.73 -10.06 -24.33
CA VAL A 51 -20.64 -9.96 -23.37
C VAL A 51 -19.38 -10.58 -23.94
N VAL A 52 -18.24 -10.07 -23.51
CA VAL A 52 -16.94 -10.71 -23.73
C VAL A 52 -16.53 -11.36 -22.40
N LEU A 53 -16.28 -12.67 -22.43
CA LEU A 53 -15.77 -13.44 -21.29
C LEU A 53 -14.30 -13.79 -21.53
N LEU A 54 -13.43 -13.31 -20.66
CA LEU A 54 -11.99 -13.57 -20.75
C LEU A 54 -11.48 -14.11 -19.42
N LYS A 55 -10.51 -15.04 -19.51
CA LYS A 55 -9.81 -15.64 -18.37
C LYS A 55 -8.30 -15.40 -18.47
N PRO A 56 -7.85 -14.14 -18.37
CA PRO A 56 -6.42 -13.84 -18.38
C PRO A 56 -5.65 -14.61 -17.31
N ALA A 57 -4.52 -15.18 -17.70
CA ALA A 57 -3.66 -15.98 -16.85
C ALA A 57 -2.58 -15.16 -16.13
N THR A 58 -2.31 -13.94 -16.58
CA THR A 58 -1.28 -13.05 -16.02
C THR A 58 -1.78 -11.61 -15.87
N VAL A 59 -1.12 -10.84 -15.00
CA VAL A 59 -1.37 -9.38 -14.86
C VAL A 59 -1.07 -8.65 -16.17
N GLU A 60 -0.07 -9.13 -16.91
CA GLU A 60 0.27 -8.63 -18.25
C GLU A 60 -0.87 -8.79 -19.25
N GLU A 61 -1.47 -9.99 -19.31
CA GLU A 61 -2.60 -10.26 -20.20
C GLU A 61 -3.83 -9.42 -19.83
N ALA A 62 -4.10 -9.31 -18.52
CA ALA A 62 -5.18 -8.48 -17.98
C ALA A 62 -5.02 -6.99 -18.34
N ALA A 63 -3.80 -6.46 -18.21
CA ALA A 63 -3.48 -5.07 -18.52
C ALA A 63 -3.64 -4.78 -20.02
N GLY A 64 -3.23 -5.72 -20.89
CA GLY A 64 -3.44 -5.62 -22.33
C GLY A 64 -4.93 -5.59 -22.71
N ILE A 65 -5.72 -6.51 -22.15
CA ILE A 65 -7.18 -6.56 -22.34
C ILE A 65 -7.83 -5.24 -21.92
N TYR A 66 -7.47 -4.73 -20.74
CA TYR A 66 -8.04 -3.47 -20.27
C TYR A 66 -7.66 -2.29 -21.18
N ALA A 67 -6.41 -2.22 -21.65
CA ALA A 67 -5.98 -1.18 -22.59
C ALA A 67 -6.82 -1.21 -23.88
N ASP A 68 -7.10 -2.40 -24.41
CA ASP A 68 -7.92 -2.57 -25.61
C ASP A 68 -9.37 -2.10 -25.46
N PHE A 69 -10.00 -2.40 -24.32
CA PHE A 69 -11.40 -2.02 -24.06
C PHE A 69 -11.54 -0.57 -23.63
N SER A 70 -10.67 -0.10 -22.74
CA SER A 70 -10.70 1.28 -22.25
C SER A 70 -10.23 2.30 -23.29
N LYS A 71 -9.52 1.85 -24.34
CA LYS A 71 -8.83 2.69 -25.33
C LYS A 71 -7.82 3.65 -24.70
N LYS A 72 -7.23 3.24 -23.57
CA LYS A 72 -6.28 4.03 -22.78
C LYS A 72 -4.93 3.35 -22.66
N GLU A 73 -3.91 4.15 -22.38
CA GLU A 73 -2.61 3.65 -21.95
C GLU A 73 -2.75 3.07 -20.53
N VAL A 74 -2.20 1.89 -20.30
CA VAL A 74 -2.21 1.25 -18.99
C VAL A 74 -0.78 1.09 -18.50
N ARG A 75 -0.52 1.49 -17.26
CA ARG A 75 0.78 1.39 -16.61
C ARG A 75 0.71 0.34 -15.51
N VAL A 76 1.65 -0.58 -15.51
CA VAL A 76 1.73 -1.66 -14.53
C VAL A 76 3.13 -1.64 -13.91
N PRO A 77 3.27 -1.48 -12.59
CA PRO A 77 4.56 -1.65 -11.93
C PRO A 77 5.17 -3.01 -12.26
N ARG A 78 6.43 -3.06 -12.67
CA ARG A 78 7.10 -4.31 -13.07
C ARG A 78 7.02 -5.41 -12.00
N ALA A 79 7.06 -5.02 -10.73
CA ALA A 79 6.90 -5.94 -9.60
C ALA A 79 5.55 -6.69 -9.57
N LEU A 80 4.49 -6.19 -10.22
CA LEU A 80 3.21 -6.90 -10.34
C LEU A 80 3.21 -7.93 -11.48
N ILE A 81 3.97 -7.68 -12.55
CA ILE A 81 4.08 -8.60 -13.70
C ILE A 81 4.86 -9.85 -13.32
N GLU A 82 5.90 -9.67 -12.50
CA GLU A 82 6.79 -10.76 -12.08
C GLU A 82 6.18 -11.66 -10.98
N GLN A 83 4.97 -11.33 -10.48
CA GLN A 83 4.29 -12.12 -9.45
C GLN A 83 3.33 -13.16 -10.05
N PRO A 84 3.30 -14.38 -9.49
CA PRO A 84 2.29 -15.37 -9.84
C PRO A 84 0.90 -14.89 -9.39
N LEU A 85 -0.15 -15.10 -10.19
CA LEU A 85 -1.54 -14.90 -9.76
C LEU A 85 -2.03 -16.13 -8.98
N ALA A 86 -2.83 -15.95 -7.92
CA ALA A 86 -3.39 -17.07 -7.17
C ALA A 86 -4.63 -17.67 -7.81
N ASP A 87 -5.37 -16.86 -8.58
CA ASP A 87 -6.57 -17.28 -9.30
C ASP A 87 -6.58 -16.70 -10.71
N HIS A 88 -7.18 -17.42 -11.66
CA HIS A 88 -7.49 -16.87 -12.97
C HIS A 88 -8.56 -15.78 -12.81
N GLY A 89 -8.25 -14.54 -13.19
CA GLY A 89 -9.22 -13.46 -13.13
C GLY A 89 -10.34 -13.68 -14.14
N GLU A 90 -11.60 -13.53 -13.73
CA GLU A 90 -12.71 -13.42 -14.68
C GLU A 90 -12.92 -11.94 -15.01
N SER A 91 -12.84 -11.62 -16.31
CA SER A 91 -13.21 -10.30 -16.82
C SER A 91 -14.55 -10.38 -17.55
N ARG A 92 -15.48 -9.47 -17.19
CA ARG A 92 -16.76 -9.30 -17.87
C ARG A 92 -16.86 -7.88 -18.42
N VAL A 93 -17.04 -7.78 -19.73
CA VAL A 93 -17.21 -6.49 -20.41
C VAL A 93 -18.64 -6.36 -20.91
N ALA A 94 -19.32 -5.30 -20.48
CA ALA A 94 -20.66 -4.95 -20.94
C ALA A 94 -20.63 -4.29 -22.34
N PRO A 95 -21.77 -4.25 -23.06
CA PRO A 95 -21.85 -3.72 -24.43
C PRO A 95 -21.39 -2.26 -24.59
N ASP A 96 -21.45 -1.46 -23.53
CA ASP A 96 -21.03 -0.06 -23.48
C ASP A 96 -19.51 0.13 -23.28
N GLY A 97 -18.75 -0.97 -23.26
CA GLY A 97 -17.30 -0.96 -23.04
C GLY A 97 -16.90 -0.81 -21.57
N VAL A 98 -17.88 -0.76 -20.65
CA VAL A 98 -17.59 -0.74 -19.22
C VAL A 98 -17.19 -2.16 -18.78
N THR A 99 -15.93 -2.30 -18.42
CA THR A 99 -15.44 -3.51 -17.73
C THR A 99 -15.97 -3.47 -16.31
N ASN A 100 -17.09 -4.17 -16.06
CA ASN A 100 -17.77 -4.12 -14.77
C ASN A 100 -17.05 -4.91 -13.69
N PHE A 101 -16.20 -5.86 -14.07
CA PHE A 101 -15.52 -6.72 -13.11
C PHE A 101 -14.18 -7.19 -13.68
N MET A 102 -13.10 -6.88 -12.98
CA MET A 102 -11.77 -7.45 -13.14
C MET A 102 -11.33 -7.88 -11.75
N GLU A 103 -11.74 -9.07 -11.31
CA GLU A 103 -11.32 -9.60 -10.01
C GLU A 103 -10.04 -10.39 -10.22
N PHE A 104 -8.91 -9.69 -10.11
CA PHE A 104 -7.59 -10.31 -10.07
C PHE A 104 -7.14 -10.43 -8.63
N VAL A 105 -6.82 -11.66 -8.25
CA VAL A 105 -6.24 -11.96 -6.96
C VAL A 105 -4.79 -12.33 -7.22
N LEU A 106 -3.89 -11.37 -6.94
CA LEU A 106 -2.53 -11.77 -6.59
C LEU A 106 -2.65 -12.58 -5.30
N PRO A 107 -1.79 -13.59 -5.05
CA PRO A 107 -1.90 -14.52 -3.94
C PRO A 107 -2.16 -13.90 -2.59
N LEU A 108 -1.90 -12.59 -2.46
CA LEU A 108 -1.99 -11.82 -1.25
C LEU A 108 -2.58 -10.40 -1.42
N SER A 109 -3.16 -10.01 -2.57
CA SER A 109 -3.70 -8.66 -2.81
C SER A 109 -4.72 -8.61 -3.95
N ARG A 110 -5.66 -7.63 -3.94
CA ARG A 110 -6.45 -7.31 -5.14
C ARG A 110 -5.68 -6.35 -6.02
N ILE A 111 -5.95 -6.37 -7.33
CA ILE A 111 -5.48 -5.33 -8.24
C ILE A 111 -6.61 -4.34 -8.48
N GLU A 112 -6.36 -3.06 -8.23
CA GLU A 112 -7.22 -1.93 -8.58
C GLU A 112 -6.66 -1.21 -9.81
N ILE A 113 -7.57 -0.61 -10.59
CA ILE A 113 -7.24 0.23 -11.73
C ILE A 113 -7.54 1.68 -11.39
N VAL A 114 -6.50 2.46 -11.18
CA VAL A 114 -6.60 3.88 -10.88
C VAL A 114 -6.58 4.69 -12.17
N ARG A 115 -7.56 5.55 -12.37
CA ARG A 115 -7.53 6.50 -13.50
C ARG A 115 -6.53 7.61 -13.18
N LEU A 116 -5.55 7.78 -14.06
CA LEU A 116 -4.70 8.96 -14.04
C LEU A 116 -5.37 10.05 -14.88
N ASN A 117 -5.14 11.32 -14.56
CA ASN A 117 -5.68 12.43 -15.34
C ASN A 117 -5.34 12.25 -16.84
N GLY A 118 -6.35 12.26 -17.72
CA GLY A 118 -6.21 12.07 -19.17
C GLY A 118 -6.49 10.63 -19.67
N ASP A 119 -5.65 10.15 -20.59
CA ASP A 119 -5.82 8.89 -21.35
C ASP A 119 -5.06 7.70 -20.74
N ALA A 120 -4.74 7.77 -19.44
CA ALA A 120 -3.92 6.75 -18.77
C ALA A 120 -4.64 6.14 -17.55
N ALA A 121 -4.38 4.87 -17.32
CA ALA A 121 -4.78 4.13 -16.13
C ALA A 121 -3.55 3.40 -15.53
N GLU A 122 -3.57 3.16 -14.23
CA GLU A 122 -2.49 2.50 -13.50
C GLU A 122 -3.03 1.31 -12.73
N PHE A 123 -2.38 0.16 -12.87
CA PHE A 123 -2.69 -1.02 -12.08
C PHE A 123 -1.91 -0.94 -10.78
N ARG A 124 -2.62 -0.99 -9.67
CA ARG A 124 -2.03 -1.00 -8.34
C ARG A 124 -2.60 -2.17 -7.56
N THR A 125 -1.83 -2.67 -6.64
CA THR A 125 -2.35 -3.60 -5.64
C THR A 125 -3.06 -2.81 -4.55
N CYS A 126 -4.26 -3.25 -4.20
CA CYS A 126 -5.08 -2.73 -3.14
C CYS A 126 -5.16 -3.80 -2.04
N ALA A 127 -4.90 -3.42 -0.79
CA ALA A 127 -5.36 -4.21 0.34
C ALA A 127 -6.89 -4.12 0.35
N ILE A 128 -7.57 -5.26 0.26
CA ILE A 128 -9.02 -5.25 0.46
C ILE A 128 -9.25 -4.81 1.92
N PRO A 129 -10.11 -3.81 2.18
CA PRO A 129 -10.75 -3.74 3.47
C PRO A 129 -11.62 -4.99 3.64
N PHE A 130 -11.46 -5.67 4.78
CA PHE A 130 -12.24 -6.83 5.21
C PHE A 130 -13.71 -6.74 4.72
N GLY A 131 -14.10 -7.55 3.72
CA GLY A 131 -15.41 -7.31 3.16
C GLY A 131 -16.02 -8.27 2.14
N ARG A 132 -15.46 -9.46 1.84
CA ARG A 132 -16.23 -10.58 1.24
C ARG A 132 -15.44 -11.89 1.02
N ILE A 133 -14.60 -12.27 1.98
CA ILE A 133 -14.33 -13.70 2.19
C ILE A 133 -14.85 -14.00 3.58
N VAL A 134 -15.92 -14.79 3.66
CA VAL A 134 -16.43 -15.32 4.93
C VAL A 134 -15.43 -16.35 5.43
N ALA A 135 -14.28 -15.88 5.91
CA ALA A 135 -13.35 -16.69 6.67
C ALA A 135 -13.67 -16.44 8.14
N LYS A 136 -14.05 -17.50 8.85
CA LYS A 136 -14.15 -17.52 10.31
C LYS A 136 -12.98 -16.73 10.90
N THR A 137 -13.25 -15.84 11.87
CA THR A 137 -12.21 -15.12 12.62
C THR A 137 -11.02 -16.05 12.87
N PRO A 138 -9.79 -15.68 12.45
CA PRO A 138 -8.65 -16.56 12.59
C PRO A 138 -8.51 -17.00 14.05
N PRO A 139 -8.15 -18.27 14.31
CA PRO A 139 -8.01 -18.75 15.68
C PRO A 139 -6.96 -17.92 16.43
N ARG A 140 -7.12 -17.78 17.75
CA ARG A 140 -6.07 -17.18 18.57
C ARG A 140 -4.85 -18.10 18.59
N ALA A 141 -3.66 -17.51 18.55
CA ALA A 141 -2.42 -18.24 18.74
C ALA A 141 -2.41 -18.90 20.13
N THR A 142 -1.97 -20.16 20.21
CA THR A 142 -1.80 -20.83 21.51
C THR A 142 -0.60 -20.26 22.27
N PRO A 143 -0.51 -20.42 23.60
CA PRO A 143 0.66 -19.98 24.36
C PRO A 143 1.98 -20.56 23.83
N GLU A 144 1.98 -21.79 23.35
CA GLU A 144 3.15 -22.44 22.75
C GLU A 144 3.55 -21.77 21.43
N GLN A 145 2.57 -21.44 20.57
CA GLN A 145 2.82 -20.71 19.33
C GLN A 145 3.38 -19.31 19.60
N VAL A 146 2.87 -18.62 20.62
CA VAL A 146 3.39 -17.30 21.04
C VAL A 146 4.81 -17.42 21.58
N ALA A 147 5.11 -18.43 22.40
CA ALA A 147 6.46 -18.65 22.92
C ALA A 147 7.45 -18.99 21.80
N ALA A 148 7.07 -19.87 20.86
CA ALA A 148 7.88 -20.22 19.70
C ALA A 148 8.12 -19.01 18.78
N ALA A 149 7.08 -18.21 18.52
CA ALA A 149 7.18 -16.98 17.74
C ALA A 149 8.15 -15.97 18.35
N LYS A 150 8.07 -15.76 19.69
CA LYS A 150 9.00 -14.90 20.44
C LYS A 150 10.44 -15.40 20.39
N ALA A 151 10.66 -16.71 20.43
CA ALA A 151 11.99 -17.30 20.35
C ALA A 151 12.56 -17.27 18.92
N ALA A 152 11.70 -17.33 17.89
CA ALA A 152 12.10 -17.38 16.49
C ALA A 152 12.43 -16.01 15.90
N MET A 153 11.87 -14.93 16.45
CA MET A 153 12.10 -13.56 16.01
C MET A 153 12.56 -12.70 17.17
N ASP A 154 13.83 -12.27 17.17
CA ASP A 154 14.29 -11.22 18.08
C ASP A 154 13.98 -9.81 17.53
N LEU A 155 14.16 -8.81 18.39
CA LEU A 155 13.85 -7.43 18.06
C LEU A 155 14.78 -6.84 16.98
N ASP A 156 16.05 -7.25 16.96
CA ASP A 156 17.02 -6.75 15.99
C ASP A 156 16.67 -7.26 14.59
N ARG A 157 16.28 -8.53 14.48
CA ARG A 157 15.82 -9.16 13.23
C ARG A 157 14.52 -8.54 12.73
N PHE A 158 13.57 -8.25 13.62
CA PHE A 158 12.34 -7.52 13.26
C PHE A 158 12.66 -6.19 12.58
N TRP A 159 13.53 -5.38 13.20
CA TRP A 159 13.92 -4.08 12.64
C TRP A 159 14.72 -4.22 11.34
N GLN A 160 15.60 -5.22 11.26
CA GLN A 160 16.37 -5.49 10.04
C GLN A 160 15.47 -5.79 8.84
N LEU A 161 14.37 -6.53 9.05
CA LEU A 161 13.39 -6.83 7.99
C LEU A 161 12.69 -5.56 7.48
N ILE A 162 12.26 -4.68 8.40
CA ILE A 162 11.66 -3.38 8.04
C ILE A 162 12.66 -2.53 7.27
N GLU A 163 13.90 -2.44 7.75
CA GLU A 163 14.92 -1.58 7.13
C GLU A 163 15.34 -2.13 5.76
N THR A 164 15.43 -3.44 5.61
CA THR A 164 15.68 -4.11 4.32
C THR A 164 14.53 -3.84 3.35
N ALA A 165 13.28 -3.99 3.80
CA ALA A 165 12.10 -3.67 3.00
C ALA A 165 12.07 -2.20 2.56
N ARG A 166 12.41 -1.28 3.47
CA ARG A 166 12.50 0.17 3.20
C ARG A 166 13.58 0.52 2.19
N ILE A 167 14.73 -0.17 2.21
CA ILE A 167 15.78 0.01 1.19
C ILE A 167 15.31 -0.55 -0.15
N GLY A 168 14.68 -1.73 -0.16
CA GLY A 168 14.16 -2.39 -1.36
C GLY A 168 13.02 -1.64 -2.03
N SER A 169 12.24 -0.84 -1.29
CA SER A 169 11.12 -0.05 -1.82
C SER A 169 11.53 1.27 -2.49
N GLY A 170 12.79 1.69 -2.37
CA GLY A 170 13.37 2.87 -3.04
C GLY A 170 13.18 4.20 -2.30
N GLN A 171 13.76 5.29 -2.85
CA GLN A 171 13.78 6.63 -2.21
C GLN A 171 12.41 7.32 -2.15
N GLU A 172 11.45 6.90 -2.97
CA GLU A 172 10.06 7.38 -3.01
C GLU A 172 9.08 6.29 -2.55
N ALA A 173 9.49 5.43 -1.62
CA ALA A 173 8.64 4.39 -1.10
C ALA A 173 7.44 4.98 -0.34
N ASP A 174 6.26 4.89 -0.93
CA ASP A 174 5.01 4.97 -0.19
C ASP A 174 4.84 3.73 0.70
N GLY A 175 3.89 3.79 1.63
CA GLY A 175 3.62 2.67 2.54
C GLY A 175 3.31 1.35 1.81
N PHE A 176 2.75 1.46 0.61
CA PHE A 176 2.38 0.35 -0.23
C PHE A 176 3.60 -0.43 -0.77
N ARG A 177 4.58 0.26 -1.36
CA ARG A 177 5.82 -0.37 -1.86
C ARG A 177 6.63 -1.01 -0.74
N LEU A 178 6.65 -0.39 0.44
CA LEU A 178 7.29 -0.96 1.61
C LEU A 178 6.59 -2.26 2.05
N ALA A 179 5.27 -2.30 2.07
CA ALA A 179 4.51 -3.48 2.45
C ALA A 179 4.77 -4.68 1.52
N ILE A 180 4.88 -4.46 0.21
CA ILE A 180 5.27 -5.51 -0.77
C ILE A 180 6.70 -6.01 -0.48
N ALA A 181 7.65 -5.09 -0.32
CA ALA A 181 9.05 -5.46 -0.07
C ALA A 181 9.16 -6.26 1.24
N LEU A 182 8.44 -5.83 2.28
CA LEU A 182 8.39 -6.49 3.56
C LEU A 182 7.76 -7.88 3.46
N GLN A 183 6.63 -8.01 2.78
CA GLN A 183 6.00 -9.30 2.50
C GLN A 183 6.95 -10.26 1.77
N THR A 184 7.70 -9.75 0.78
CA THR A 184 8.70 -10.53 0.03
C THR A 184 9.80 -11.06 0.95
N GLU A 185 10.32 -10.23 1.85
CA GLU A 185 11.30 -10.67 2.85
C GLU A 185 10.71 -11.67 3.85
N LEU A 186 9.48 -11.43 4.33
CA LEU A 186 8.79 -12.32 5.26
C LEU A 186 8.47 -13.69 4.65
N GLY A 187 8.13 -13.75 3.35
CA GLY A 187 7.83 -15.01 2.65
C GLY A 187 9.02 -15.99 2.61
N LYS A 188 10.25 -15.48 2.75
CA LYS A 188 11.47 -16.30 2.83
C LYS A 188 11.63 -17.01 4.17
N LEU A 189 10.94 -16.53 5.22
CA LEU A 189 11.07 -17.05 6.58
C LEU A 189 10.15 -18.25 6.83
N ARG A 190 10.33 -18.93 7.97
CA ARG A 190 9.39 -19.96 8.44
C ARG A 190 8.15 -19.31 9.06
N ALA A 191 7.06 -20.07 9.16
CA ALA A 191 5.78 -19.58 9.67
C ALA A 191 5.88 -19.00 11.09
N GLU A 192 6.69 -19.62 11.95
CA GLU A 192 6.91 -19.17 13.33
C GLU A 192 7.64 -17.83 13.39
N GLU A 193 8.57 -17.58 12.47
CA GLU A 193 9.29 -16.31 12.35
C GLU A 193 8.36 -15.20 11.85
N ILE A 194 7.47 -15.50 10.88
CA ILE A 194 6.47 -14.54 10.40
C ILE A 194 5.49 -14.18 11.54
N LEU A 195 5.07 -15.16 12.34
CA LEU A 195 4.23 -14.92 13.52
C LEU A 195 4.99 -14.09 14.57
N GLY A 196 6.29 -14.34 14.74
CA GLY A 196 7.18 -13.55 15.59
C GLY A 196 7.31 -12.10 15.13
N PHE A 197 7.37 -11.86 13.81
CA PHE A 197 7.32 -10.53 13.26
C PHE A 197 6.02 -9.81 13.63
N GLN A 198 4.86 -10.47 13.48
CA GLN A 198 3.58 -9.89 13.87
C GLN A 198 3.53 -9.55 15.37
N PHE A 199 4.10 -10.41 16.22
CA PHE A 199 4.21 -10.14 17.65
C PHE A 199 4.96 -8.83 17.91
N HIS A 200 6.15 -8.66 17.32
CA HIS A 200 6.92 -7.41 17.49
C HIS A 200 6.23 -6.20 16.88
N LEU A 201 5.55 -6.35 15.74
CA LEU A 201 4.76 -5.27 15.14
C LEU A 201 3.67 -4.79 16.11
N ASN A 202 2.93 -5.72 16.72
CA ASN A 202 1.90 -5.40 17.71
C ASN A 202 2.48 -4.68 18.93
N GLU A 203 3.65 -5.10 19.42
CA GLU A 203 4.31 -4.44 20.56
C GLU A 203 4.77 -3.02 20.22
N ARG A 204 5.31 -2.79 19.02
CA ARG A 204 5.69 -1.42 18.56
C ARG A 204 4.45 -0.53 18.36
N MET A 205 3.35 -1.10 17.86
CA MET A 205 2.07 -0.40 17.78
C MET A 205 1.55 -0.03 19.17
N ALA A 206 1.65 -0.93 20.14
CA ALA A 206 1.26 -0.68 21.53
C ALA A 206 2.11 0.44 22.18
N GLU A 207 3.43 0.46 21.92
CA GLU A 207 4.32 1.53 22.40
C GLU A 207 3.95 2.91 21.84
N CYS A 208 3.46 2.96 20.60
CA CYS A 208 3.01 4.19 19.98
C CYS A 208 1.67 4.70 20.53
N SER A 209 0.89 3.88 21.26
CA SER A 209 -0.41 4.24 21.80
C SER A 209 -0.30 5.25 22.97
N ARG A 210 -0.01 6.50 22.62
CA ARG A 210 0.21 7.62 23.53
C ARG A 210 -0.48 8.88 23.03
N TRP A 211 -1.05 9.64 23.96
CA TRP A 211 -1.76 10.88 23.62
C TRP A 211 -0.85 11.94 23.00
N ASP A 212 0.42 12.01 23.40
CA ASP A 212 1.37 12.97 22.86
C ASP A 212 1.78 12.66 21.40
N LEU A 213 1.93 11.39 21.04
CA LEU A 213 2.10 10.97 19.65
C LEU A 213 0.84 11.18 18.82
N TRP A 214 -0.35 10.99 19.41
CA TRP A 214 -1.60 11.30 18.71
C TRP A 214 -1.72 12.79 18.43
N ALA A 215 -1.33 13.67 19.37
CA ALA A 215 -1.30 15.11 19.12
C ALA A 215 -0.43 15.45 17.90
N VAL A 216 0.75 14.82 17.81
CA VAL A 216 1.67 15.02 16.68
C VAL A 216 1.06 14.49 15.37
N ALA A 217 0.47 13.30 15.37
CA ALA A 217 -0.23 12.74 14.22
C ALA A 217 -1.35 13.68 13.74
N TYR A 218 -2.16 14.20 14.68
CA TYR A 218 -3.24 15.12 14.38
C TYR A 218 -2.73 16.40 13.70
N ILE A 219 -1.66 17.00 14.22
CA ILE A 219 -1.08 18.22 13.63
C ILE A 219 -0.47 17.92 12.24
N VAL A 220 0.26 16.81 12.12
CA VAL A 220 0.96 16.44 10.87
C VAL A 220 -0.02 16.13 9.75
N ASN A 221 -1.11 15.43 10.04
CA ASN A 221 -2.11 14.98 9.06
C ASN A 221 -3.27 15.98 8.88
N GLY A 222 -3.36 17.02 9.70
CA GLY A 222 -4.49 17.96 9.69
C GLY A 222 -5.78 17.36 10.27
N GLY A 223 -5.63 16.39 11.19
CA GLY A 223 -6.68 15.57 11.77
C GLY A 223 -6.20 14.13 11.95
N ALA A 224 -6.72 13.42 12.96
CA ALA A 224 -6.45 11.99 13.15
C ALA A 224 -7.59 11.33 13.96
N SER A 225 -8.33 10.44 13.30
CA SER A 225 -9.22 9.48 13.97
C SER A 225 -8.40 8.38 14.66
N ASP A 226 -9.05 7.49 15.41
CA ASP A 226 -8.42 6.31 16.01
C ASP A 226 -7.66 5.49 14.97
N ASP A 227 -8.28 5.23 13.80
CA ASP A 227 -7.67 4.51 12.68
C ASP A 227 -6.52 5.31 12.05
N GLY A 228 -6.71 6.61 11.81
CA GLY A 228 -5.67 7.48 11.24
C GLY A 228 -4.43 7.57 12.14
N PHE A 229 -4.64 7.59 13.46
CA PHE A 229 -3.55 7.50 14.43
C PHE A 229 -2.83 6.15 14.35
N GLY A 230 -3.57 5.05 14.23
CA GLY A 230 -3.01 3.74 13.94
C GLY A 230 -2.11 3.78 12.70
N TYR A 231 -2.60 4.33 11.59
CA TYR A 231 -1.85 4.40 10.33
C TYR A 231 -0.59 5.26 10.45
N PHE A 232 -0.63 6.34 11.23
CA PHE A 232 0.55 7.13 11.56
C PHE A 232 1.58 6.30 12.36
N CYS A 233 1.14 5.50 13.33
CA CYS A 233 2.02 4.58 14.07
C CYS A 233 2.66 3.54 13.15
N GLY A 234 1.88 2.96 12.23
CA GLY A 234 2.39 2.07 11.19
C GLY A 234 3.44 2.75 10.30
N TRP A 235 3.22 4.03 9.98
CA TRP A 235 4.20 4.83 9.25
C TRP A 235 5.48 5.06 10.07
N LEU A 236 5.41 5.41 11.36
CA LEU A 236 6.59 5.56 12.23
C LEU A 236 7.44 4.29 12.25
N ILE A 237 6.81 3.13 12.39
CA ILE A 237 7.48 1.84 12.39
C ILE A 237 8.17 1.61 11.04
N SER A 238 7.48 1.91 9.94
CA SER A 238 8.03 1.77 8.58
C SER A 238 9.26 2.64 8.28
N GLN A 239 9.49 3.70 9.07
CA GLN A 239 10.69 4.55 8.97
C GLN A 239 11.96 3.92 9.58
N GLY A 240 11.83 2.77 10.26
CA GLY A 240 12.91 2.01 10.88
C GLY A 240 13.15 2.35 12.36
N ARG A 241 14.01 1.57 13.01
CA ARG A 241 14.17 1.55 14.47
C ARG A 241 14.52 2.90 15.06
N ALA A 242 15.56 3.52 14.51
CA ALA A 242 16.11 4.76 15.04
C ALA A 242 15.08 5.90 15.01
N TYR A 243 14.20 5.92 14.00
CA TYR A 243 13.16 6.94 13.88
C TYR A 243 12.00 6.67 14.84
N HIS A 244 11.54 5.43 14.93
CA HIS A 244 10.51 5.03 15.87
C HIS A 244 10.91 5.30 17.33
N GLU A 245 12.10 4.86 17.74
CA GLU A 245 12.60 5.10 19.10
C GLU A 245 12.83 6.59 19.40
N ALA A 246 13.23 7.36 18.38
CA ALA A 246 13.35 8.81 18.48
C ALA A 246 12.00 9.48 18.77
N ALA A 247 10.94 9.07 18.06
CA ALA A 247 9.59 9.55 18.28
C ALA A 247 9.06 9.19 19.68
N LEU A 248 9.32 7.97 20.17
CA LEU A 248 8.92 7.58 21.53
C LEU A 248 9.64 8.39 22.61
N LYS A 249 10.91 8.75 22.41
CA LYS A 249 11.69 9.58 23.36
C LYS A 249 11.27 11.05 23.31
N GLY A 250 10.89 11.54 22.14
CA GLY A 250 10.46 12.92 21.93
C GLY A 250 9.37 12.97 20.87
N PRO A 251 8.08 13.09 21.24
CA PRO A 251 6.95 12.97 20.31
C PRO A 251 7.05 13.89 19.09
N VAL A 252 7.55 15.12 19.26
CA VAL A 252 7.74 16.08 18.14
C VAL A 252 8.67 15.53 17.05
N ARG A 253 9.62 14.66 17.41
CA ARG A 253 10.52 14.00 16.45
C ARG A 253 9.80 13.05 15.49
N ALA A 254 8.59 12.62 15.84
CA ALA A 254 7.71 11.89 14.93
C ALA A 254 7.37 12.70 13.66
N ALA A 255 7.53 14.02 13.71
CA ALA A 255 7.36 14.90 12.56
C ALA A 255 8.66 15.24 11.81
N ASP A 256 9.83 14.74 12.22
CA ASP A 256 11.13 15.09 11.61
C ASP A 256 11.18 14.68 10.13
N ARG A 257 10.64 13.51 9.78
CA ARG A 257 10.51 13.03 8.38
C ARG A 257 9.12 13.25 7.79
N ALA A 258 8.19 13.82 8.55
CA ALA A 258 6.85 14.06 8.05
C ALA A 258 6.85 15.24 7.07
N VAL A 259 6.10 15.09 5.98
CA VAL A 259 5.97 16.12 4.96
C VAL A 259 4.52 16.58 4.90
N ARG A 260 4.32 17.90 4.92
CA ARG A 260 3.00 18.52 4.82
C ARG A 260 2.35 18.13 3.49
N HIS A 261 1.06 17.82 3.51
CA HIS A 261 0.27 17.40 2.34
C HIS A 261 0.77 16.11 1.66
N GLN A 262 1.56 15.30 2.35
CA GLN A 262 1.90 13.94 1.93
C GLN A 262 1.26 12.92 2.87
N GLN A 263 1.25 11.66 2.43
CA GLN A 263 0.73 10.55 3.22
C GLN A 263 1.77 10.14 4.28
N ASN A 264 1.60 10.64 5.50
CA ASN A 264 2.39 10.24 6.68
C ASN A 264 1.73 9.06 7.41
N GLU A 265 1.16 8.15 6.63
CA GLU A 265 0.32 7.05 7.09
C GLU A 265 0.68 5.77 6.33
N ASN A 266 0.66 4.64 7.01
CA ASN A 266 0.94 3.34 6.42
C ASN A 266 0.07 2.26 7.08
N GLU A 267 -1.15 2.10 6.58
CA GLU A 267 -2.02 0.98 6.93
C GLU A 267 -1.46 -0.36 6.43
N GLN A 268 -0.81 -0.34 5.26
CA GLN A 268 -0.46 -1.55 4.51
C GLN A 268 0.51 -2.47 5.27
N ILE A 269 1.34 -1.90 6.15
CA ILE A 269 2.26 -2.66 7.00
C ILE A 269 1.55 -3.67 7.92
N PHE A 270 0.29 -3.41 8.30
CA PHE A 270 -0.47 -4.30 9.19
C PHE A 270 -0.80 -5.64 8.55
N TYR A 271 -0.89 -5.66 7.22
CA TYR A 271 -1.27 -6.86 6.48
C TYR A 271 -0.04 -7.67 6.03
N SER A 272 1.17 -7.12 6.09
CA SER A 272 2.37 -7.75 5.52
C SER A 272 2.64 -9.15 6.07
N ALA A 273 2.57 -9.32 7.40
CA ALA A 273 2.82 -10.62 8.04
C ALA A 273 1.65 -11.59 7.88
N MET A 274 0.40 -11.11 8.03
CA MET A 274 -0.80 -11.91 7.79
C MET A 274 -0.78 -12.54 6.39
N GLN A 275 -0.48 -11.71 5.40
CA GLN A 275 -0.40 -12.13 4.03
C GLN A 275 0.78 -13.09 3.80
N ALA A 276 1.99 -12.75 4.24
CA ALA A 276 3.14 -13.64 4.08
C ALA A 276 2.91 -15.03 4.73
N TYR A 277 2.29 -15.06 5.91
CA TYR A 277 1.94 -16.31 6.60
C TYR A 277 0.92 -17.14 5.81
N GLN A 278 -0.12 -16.48 5.28
CA GLN A 278 -1.15 -17.16 4.50
C GLN A 278 -0.58 -17.77 3.21
N ALA A 279 0.27 -17.05 2.48
CA ALA A 279 0.95 -17.64 1.32
C ALA A 279 1.88 -18.79 1.70
N LYS A 280 2.55 -18.70 2.85
CA LYS A 280 3.49 -19.73 3.31
C LYS A 280 2.80 -21.02 3.73
N THR A 281 1.63 -20.93 4.36
CA THR A 281 0.99 -22.06 5.05
C THR A 281 -0.32 -22.50 4.43
N GLY A 282 -0.92 -21.68 3.55
CA GLY A 282 -2.28 -21.85 3.05
C GLY A 282 -3.37 -21.56 4.09
N ALA A 283 -3.01 -21.18 5.32
CA ALA A 283 -3.94 -20.94 6.43
C ALA A 283 -3.90 -19.48 6.90
N ALA A 284 -5.01 -19.01 7.46
CA ALA A 284 -5.04 -17.69 8.11
C ALA A 284 -4.05 -17.65 9.28
N MET A 285 -3.30 -16.55 9.42
CA MET A 285 -2.38 -16.38 10.53
C MET A 285 -3.14 -16.37 11.87
N PRO A 286 -2.71 -17.15 12.88
CA PRO A 286 -3.30 -17.07 14.21
C PRO A 286 -3.18 -15.67 14.80
N GLN A 287 -4.22 -15.22 15.51
CA GLN A 287 -4.20 -13.91 16.16
C GLN A 287 -3.26 -13.94 17.36
N VAL A 288 -2.19 -13.17 17.28
CA VAL A 288 -1.30 -12.92 18.42
C VAL A 288 -2.06 -12.11 19.46
N PRO A 289 -2.13 -12.53 20.74
CA PRO A 289 -2.79 -11.76 21.79
C PRO A 289 -2.19 -10.35 21.91
N TYR A 290 -3.04 -9.33 21.91
CA TYR A 290 -2.64 -7.95 22.17
C TYR A 290 -2.39 -7.74 23.67
N SER A 291 -1.19 -7.29 24.01
CA SER A 291 -0.75 -6.98 25.38
C SER A 291 -0.68 -5.48 25.67
N GLY A 292 -1.01 -4.63 24.70
CA GLY A 292 -0.90 -3.18 24.84
C GLY A 292 -2.03 -2.53 25.64
N PRO A 293 -1.96 -1.21 25.85
CA PRO A 293 -2.97 -0.48 26.59
C PRO A 293 -4.30 -0.43 25.83
N THR A 294 -5.42 -0.42 26.56
CA THR A 294 -6.78 -0.29 25.99
C THR A 294 -7.13 1.14 25.59
N SER A 295 -6.31 2.11 25.98
CA SER A 295 -6.44 3.53 25.65
C SER A 295 -5.05 4.17 25.62
N PRO A 296 -4.85 5.26 24.86
CA PRO A 296 -3.53 5.89 24.78
C PRO A 296 -3.03 6.32 26.15
N ILE A 297 -1.74 6.08 26.40
CA ILE A 297 -1.07 6.45 27.65
C ILE A 297 -0.76 7.95 27.65
N GLY A 298 -0.78 8.56 28.84
CA GLY A 298 -0.45 9.97 29.04
C GLY A 298 -1.69 10.84 29.20
N LYS A 299 -1.54 12.14 28.95
CA LYS A 299 -2.60 13.12 29.17
C LYS A 299 -3.35 13.40 27.84
N PRO A 300 -4.67 13.23 27.79
CA PRO A 300 -5.46 13.63 26.62
C PRO A 300 -5.39 15.15 26.42
N TRP A 301 -5.64 15.58 25.19
CA TRP A 301 -5.59 16.97 24.77
C TRP A 301 -6.88 17.33 24.03
N LYS A 302 -7.14 18.64 23.92
CA LYS A 302 -8.16 19.19 23.04
C LYS A 302 -7.47 19.89 21.88
N GLU A 303 -8.11 19.87 20.71
CA GLU A 303 -7.56 20.47 19.49
C GLU A 303 -7.19 21.95 19.70
N GLU A 304 -8.03 22.71 20.40
CA GLU A 304 -7.81 24.12 20.76
C GLU A 304 -6.53 24.38 21.57
N ASP A 305 -6.02 23.36 22.27
CA ASP A 305 -4.79 23.46 23.06
C ASP A 305 -3.53 23.14 22.25
N LEU A 306 -3.66 22.47 21.09
CA LEU A 306 -2.51 22.03 20.29
C LEU A 306 -1.57 23.17 19.88
N PRO A 307 -2.04 24.36 19.45
CA PRO A 307 -1.16 25.48 19.13
C PRO A 307 -0.35 25.98 20.34
N LYS A 308 -0.84 25.78 21.58
CA LYS A 308 -0.12 26.12 22.81
C LYS A 308 0.83 25.02 23.25
N LEU A 309 0.43 23.76 23.07
CA LEU A 309 1.21 22.58 23.46
C LEU A 309 2.39 22.32 22.50
N TYR A 310 2.19 22.56 21.20
CA TYR A 310 3.16 22.28 20.14
C TYR A 310 3.31 23.46 19.14
N PRO A 311 3.66 24.67 19.61
CA PRO A 311 3.60 25.89 18.80
C PRO A 311 4.41 25.81 17.51
N GLU A 312 5.65 25.31 17.57
CA GLU A 312 6.52 25.19 16.40
C GLU A 312 6.00 24.15 15.39
N LEU A 313 5.41 23.05 15.88
CA LEU A 313 4.88 22.00 15.02
C LEU A 313 3.61 22.48 14.30
N THR A 314 2.68 23.11 15.05
CA THR A 314 1.48 23.72 14.48
C THR A 314 1.85 24.79 13.46
N LYS A 315 2.83 25.65 13.75
CA LYS A 315 3.32 26.62 12.77
C LYS A 315 3.85 25.94 11.51
N ARG A 316 4.61 24.85 11.63
CA ARG A 316 5.16 24.13 10.46
C ARG A 316 4.08 23.51 9.58
N PHE A 317 3.02 22.93 10.15
CA PHE A 317 2.02 22.17 9.40
C PHE A 317 0.72 22.92 9.10
N ASN A 318 0.42 24.02 9.82
CA ASN A 318 -0.82 24.79 9.66
C ASN A 318 -0.60 26.19 9.03
N SER A 319 0.63 26.66 8.83
CA SER A 319 0.85 27.97 8.17
C SER A 319 0.53 27.90 6.67
N GLY A 320 -0.51 28.61 6.23
CA GLY A 320 -0.85 28.80 4.81
C GLY A 320 -2.19 28.21 4.36
N SER A 321 -3.17 28.06 5.26
CA SER A 321 -4.60 28.05 4.90
C SER A 321 -5.05 29.44 4.48
#